data_AF-A0A0T5XDN8-F1
#
_entry.id   AF-A0A0T5XDN8-F1
#
_cell.length_a   1.000
_cell.length_b   1.000
_cell.length_c   1.000
_cell.angle_alpha   90.00
_cell.angle_beta   90.00
_cell.angle_gamma   90.00
#
_symmetry.space_group_name_H-M   'P 1'
#
loop_
_entity.id
_entity.type
_entity.pdbx_description
1 polymer ?
#
loop_
_entity_poly.entity_id
_entity_poly.type
_entity_poly.pdbx_seq_one_letter_code
_entity_poly.pdbx_strand_id
1 'polypeptide(L)' 'MFEIVKAFYDVEFDGYMRPDHGRMIWKETGRPGYGLYDRALGAVYLQGLWEAIDKMTNKYRNPAF' A
#
# COMPACT_ATOMS: atom_id res chain seq x y z
N MET A 1 -10.25 -1.44 1.80
CA MET A 1 -8.86 -1.39 1.29
C MET A 1 -8.15 -2.73 1.46
N PHE A 2 -8.10 -3.32 2.66
CA PHE A 2 -7.49 -4.64 2.90
C PHE A 2 -7.91 -5.70 1.86
N GLU A 3 -9.20 -5.93 1.65
CA GLU A 3 -9.69 -6.93 0.66
C GLU A 3 -9.26 -6.63 -0.78
N ILE A 4 -9.08 -5.36 -1.14
CA ILE A 4 -8.57 -4.98 -2.47
C ILE A 4 -7.10 -5.37 -2.59
N VAL A 5 -6.28 -4.99 -1.60
CA VAL A 5 -4.86 -5.35 -1.55
C VAL A 5 -4.69 -6.87 -1.50
N LYS A 6 -5.55 -7.58 -0.76
CA LYS A 6 -5.59 -9.03 -0.69
C LYS A 6 -5.92 -9.64 -2.05
N ALA A 7 -6.92 -9.12 -2.77
CA ALA A 7 -7.23 -9.60 -4.11
C ALA A 7 -6.04 -9.45 -5.07
N PHE A 8 -5.32 -8.32 -5.03
CA PHE A 8 -4.08 -8.14 -5.82
C PHE A 8 -2.96 -9.11 -5.39
N TYR A 9 -2.80 -9.34 -4.09
CA TYR A 9 -1.84 -10.31 -3.56
C TYR A 9 -2.17 -11.75 -3.98
N ASP A 10 -3.44 -12.14 -3.91
CA ASP A 10 -3.93 -13.49 -4.24
C ASP A 10 -3.73 -13.84 -5.73
N VAL A 11 -3.78 -12.83 -6.62
CA VAL A 11 -3.49 -12.99 -8.06
C VAL A 11 -2.02 -12.76 -8.41
N GLU A 12 -1.15 -12.64 -7.41
CA GLU A 12 0.31 -12.45 -7.58
C GLU A 12 0.67 -11.25 -8.46
N PHE A 13 -0.07 -10.15 -8.31
CA PHE A 13 0.19 -8.92 -9.05
C PHE A 13 1.63 -8.42 -8.83
N ASP A 14 2.37 -8.22 -9.91
CA ASP A 14 3.80 -7.83 -9.92
C ASP A 14 4.04 -6.38 -10.43
N GLY A 15 2.96 -5.66 -10.73
CA GLY A 15 3.01 -4.29 -11.23
C GLY A 15 3.18 -3.22 -10.15
N TYR A 16 3.26 -1.96 -10.58
CA TYR A 16 3.38 -0.82 -9.68
C TYR A 16 2.03 -0.40 -9.08
N MET A 17 2.01 -0.20 -7.76
CA MET A 17 0.88 0.41 -7.05
C MET A 17 1.25 1.81 -6.56
N ARG A 18 0.28 2.73 -6.58
CA ARG A 18 0.44 4.09 -6.04
C ARG A 18 -0.81 4.49 -5.25
N PRO A 19 -0.70 5.37 -4.24
CA PRO A 19 -1.83 5.88 -3.46
C PRO A 19 -2.74 6.85 -4.25
N ASP A 20 -2.40 7.12 -5.52
CA ASP A 20 -3.08 8.01 -6.45
C ASP A 20 -3.14 9.48 -5.99
N HIS A 21 -4.19 9.87 -5.27
CA HIS A 21 -4.43 11.23 -4.76
C HIS A 21 -4.47 11.27 -3.23
N GLY A 22 -4.10 12.39 -2.63
CA GLY A 22 -4.14 12.63 -1.19
C GLY A 22 -4.76 13.97 -0.82
N ARG A 23 -5.13 14.12 0.44
CA ARG A 23 -5.60 15.39 1.04
C ARG A 23 -4.42 16.35 1.20
N MET A 24 -4.73 17.65 1.19
CA MET A 24 -3.75 18.68 1.57
C MET A 24 -3.72 18.78 3.10
N ILE A 25 -2.75 18.11 3.74
CA ILE A 25 -2.57 18.09 5.20
C ILE A 25 -1.37 18.95 5.62
N TRP A 26 -1.30 19.28 6.91
CA TRP A 26 -0.18 20.05 7.50
C TRP A 26 0.13 21.38 6.78
N LYS A 27 -0.93 22.07 6.35
CA LYS A 27 -0.86 23.36 5.64
C LYS A 27 -0.07 23.30 4.32
N GLU A 28 0.07 22.11 3.73
CA GLU A 28 0.63 21.94 2.39
C GLU A 28 -0.22 22.67 1.35
N THR A 29 0.41 23.25 0.34
CA THR A 29 -0.23 23.88 -0.82
C THR A 29 0.35 23.29 -2.12
N GLY A 30 -0.40 23.37 -3.22
CA GLY A 30 0.03 22.81 -4.51
C GLY A 30 -1.15 22.36 -5.37
N ARG A 31 -0.87 21.47 -6.34
CA ARG A 31 -1.91 20.91 -7.20
C ARG A 31 -2.89 20.06 -6.36
N PRO A 32 -4.21 20.28 -6.46
CA PRO A 32 -5.21 19.52 -5.71
C PRO A 32 -5.02 18.01 -5.89
N GLY A 33 -4.93 17.27 -4.79
CA GLY A 33 -4.76 15.82 -4.80
C GLY A 33 -3.30 15.34 -4.93
N TYR A 34 -2.35 16.23 -5.24
CA TYR A 34 -0.94 15.87 -5.47
C TYR A 34 -0.01 16.31 -4.32
N GLY A 35 -0.56 16.66 -3.17
CA GLY A 35 0.22 16.89 -1.96
C GLY A 35 1.09 15.67 -1.60
N LEU A 36 2.31 15.90 -1.13
CA LEU A 36 3.28 14.88 -0.74
C LEU A 36 2.79 14.10 0.48
N TYR A 37 2.29 14.80 1.49
CA TYR A 37 2.18 14.22 2.83
C TYR A 37 1.14 13.10 2.92
N ASP A 38 -0.11 13.36 2.51
CA ASP A 38 -1.17 12.35 2.60
C ASP A 38 -0.98 11.22 1.58
N ARG A 39 -0.33 11.49 0.44
CA ARG A 39 0.06 10.44 -0.50
C ARG A 39 1.15 9.54 0.10
N ALA A 40 2.15 10.10 0.78
CA ALA A 40 3.16 9.30 1.47
C ALA A 40 2.52 8.41 2.55
N LEU A 41 1.56 8.95 3.32
CA LEU A 41 0.77 8.17 4.29
C LEU A 41 -0.03 7.05 3.62
N GLY A 42 -0.65 7.32 2.47
CA GLY A 42 -1.36 6.30 1.69
C GLY A 42 -0.42 5.20 1.18
N ALA A 43 0.78 5.54 0.72
CA ALA A 43 1.76 4.56 0.24
C ALA A 43 2.21 3.61 1.36
N VAL A 44 2.58 4.13 2.53
CA VAL A 44 2.99 3.29 3.66
C VAL A 44 1.83 2.46 4.22
N TYR A 45 0.60 2.97 4.14
CA TYR A 45 -0.59 2.20 4.50
C TYR A 45 -0.79 0.99 3.58
N LEU A 46 -0.69 1.17 2.26
CA LEU A 46 -0.77 0.06 1.30
C LEU A 46 0.34 -0.98 1.52
N GLN A 47 1.56 -0.52 1.78
CA GLN A 47 2.69 -1.41 2.09
C GLN A 47 2.46 -2.20 3.39
N GLY A 48 1.94 -1.56 4.44
CA GLY A 48 1.60 -2.24 5.69
C GLY A 48 0.50 -3.29 5.52
N LEU A 49 -0.52 -3.02 4.69
CA LEU A 49 -1.54 -4.03 4.36
C LEU A 49 -0.93 -5.23 3.63
N TRP A 50 -0.06 -4.99 2.65
CA TRP A 50 0.62 -6.06 1.91
C TRP A 50 1.46 -6.94 2.84
N GLU A 51 2.29 -6.33 3.71
CA GLU A 51 3.09 -7.05 4.70
C GLU A 51 2.21 -7.86 5.67
N ALA A 52 1.08 -7.31 6.10
CA ALA A 52 0.15 -8.02 6.98
C ALA A 52 -0.45 -9.25 6.29
N ILE A 53 -0.89 -9.13 5.03
CA ILE A 53 -1.42 -10.25 4.23
C ILE A 53 -0.35 -11.33 4.05
N ASP A 54 0.88 -10.92 3.76
CA ASP A 54 2.03 -11.82 3.63
C ASP A 54 2.26 -12.66 4.89
N LYS A 55 2.32 -12.00 6.06
CA LYS A 55 2.48 -12.66 7.37
C LYS A 55 1.29 -13.54 7.75
N MET A 56 0.07 -13.19 7.34
CA MET A 56 -1.13 -13.99 7.57
C MET A 56 -1.17 -15.25 6.71
N THR A 57 -0.64 -15.19 5.48
CA THR A 57 -0.72 -16.30 4.52
C THR A 57 0.39 -17.33 4.67
N ASN A 58 1.37 -17.12 5.57
CA ASN A 58 2.50 -18.02 5.83
C ASN A 58 3.30 -18.40 4.56
N LYS A 59 3.12 -17.68 3.44
CA LYS A 59 3.65 -18.03 2.12
C LYS A 59 5.20 -18.10 2.10
N TYR A 60 5.84 -17.39 3.03
CA TYR A 60 7.30 -17.35 3.21
C TYR A 60 7.81 -18.02 4.49
N ARG A 61 6.99 -18.81 5.21
CA ARG A 61 7.43 -19.46 6.46
C ARG A 61 8.11 -20.81 6.28
N ASN A 62 8.55 -21.13 5.06
CA ASN A 62 9.47 -22.23 4.81
C ASN A 62 10.41 -21.97 3.61
N PRO A 63 11.45 -21.13 3.75
CA PRO A 63 12.68 -21.42 3.05
C PRO A 63 13.31 -22.59 3.82
N ALA A 64 13.14 -23.80 3.30
CA ALA A 64 13.82 -24.96 3.82
C ALA A 64 15.33 -24.67 3.89
N PHE A 65 15.82 -24.51 5.11
CA PHE A 65 17.19 -24.76 5.52
C PHE A 65 17.14 -25.82 6.61
#